data_AF-A0A967UN92-F1
#
_entry.id   AF-A0A967UN92-F1
#
_cell.length_a   1.000
_cell.length_b   1.000
_cell.length_c   1.000
_cell.angle_alpha   90.00
_cell.angle_beta   90.00
_cell.angle_gamma   90.00
#
_symmetry.space_group_name_H-M   'P 1'
#
loop_
_entity.id
_entity.type
_entity.pdbx_description
1 polymer ?
#
loop_
_entity_poly.entity_id
_entity_poly.type
_entity_poly.pdbx_seq_one_letter_code
_entity_poly.pdbx_strand_id
1 'polypeptide(L)'
;AGTEEPEPEPPVDASIDEPSWAGRVLALIPTRQADAVALRVMGGLSVAETAQVLGVSEENVRVLCHRGLKAIEAILARDGADVADAV
;
A
#
# COMPACT_ATOMS: atom_id res chain seq x y z
N ALA A 1 8.56 -37.84 31.28
CA ALA A 1 7.54 -36.97 30.66
C ALA A 1 7.75 -35.60 31.26
N GLY A 2 8.59 -34.74 30.68
CA GLY A 2 8.49 -34.24 29.32
C GLY A 2 7.76 -32.90 29.37
N THR A 3 8.31 -31.94 30.13
CA THR A 3 7.92 -30.54 30.06
C THR A 3 8.51 -30.01 28.77
N GLU A 4 7.68 -29.93 27.73
CA GLU A 4 7.99 -29.18 26.52
C GLU A 4 7.95 -27.70 26.93
N GLU A 5 9.13 -27.16 27.18
CA GLU A 5 9.35 -25.73 27.34
C GLU A 5 8.99 -25.11 25.98
N PRO A 6 7.97 -24.25 25.87
CA PRO A 6 7.61 -23.68 24.58
C PRO A 6 8.80 -22.87 24.09
N GLU A 7 9.37 -23.28 22.96
CA GLU A 7 10.42 -22.50 22.29
C GLU A 7 9.88 -21.08 22.10
N PRO A 8 10.68 -20.03 22.41
CA PRO A 8 10.23 -18.67 22.18
C PRO A 8 9.96 -18.52 20.70
N GLU A 9 8.69 -18.30 20.35
CA GLU A 9 8.30 -17.90 19.01
C GLU A 9 9.21 -16.73 18.61
N PRO A 10 9.88 -16.79 17.44
CA PRO A 10 10.77 -15.71 17.03
C PRO A 10 9.99 -14.39 17.09
N PRO A 11 10.60 -13.28 17.57
CA PRO A 11 9.93 -12.00 17.60
C PRO A 11 9.42 -11.70 16.19
N VAL A 12 8.10 -11.53 16.07
CA VAL A 12 7.38 -11.28 14.82
C VAL A 12 7.74 -9.93 14.16
N ASP A 13 8.80 -9.26 14.61
CA ASP A 13 9.25 -7.99 14.08
C ASP A 13 10.77 -7.82 14.25
N ALA A 14 11.53 -8.03 13.18
CA ALA A 14 12.97 -7.73 13.17
C ALA A 14 13.51 -7.26 11.80
N SER A 15 12.67 -6.78 10.88
CA SER A 15 13.14 -6.20 9.60
C SER A 15 12.14 -5.25 8.94
N ILE A 16 11.61 -4.25 9.67
CA ILE A 16 10.92 -3.09 9.06
C ILE A 16 11.93 -1.98 8.77
N ASP A 17 13.08 -2.30 8.18
CA ASP A 17 14.07 -1.26 7.80
C ASP A 17 13.94 -0.86 6.33
N GLU A 18 13.37 -1.73 5.49
CA GLU A 18 13.18 -1.48 4.05
C GLU A 18 11.69 -1.25 3.74
N PRO A 19 11.31 -0.11 3.13
CA PRO A 19 9.93 0.10 2.70
C PRO A 19 9.57 -0.99 1.69
N SER A 20 8.45 -1.67 1.91
CA SER A 20 7.95 -2.68 0.98
C SER A 20 7.83 -2.09 -0.45
N TRP A 21 7.87 -2.95 -1.46
CA TRP A 21 7.68 -2.51 -2.86
C TRP A 21 6.43 -1.64 -3.03
N ALA A 22 5.32 -2.01 -2.38
CA ALA A 22 4.08 -1.22 -2.42
C ALA A 22 4.27 0.17 -1.80
N GLY A 23 4.98 0.29 -0.68
CA GLY A 23 5.31 1.56 -0.06
C GLY A 23 6.15 2.45 -0.97
N ARG A 24 7.13 1.87 -1.67
CA ARG A 24 7.96 2.62 -2.64
C ARG A 24 7.14 3.13 -3.82
N VAL A 25 6.25 2.31 -4.38
CA VAL A 25 5.38 2.73 -5.49
C VAL A 25 4.42 3.85 -5.06
N LEU A 26 3.84 3.75 -3.86
CA LEU A 26 2.94 4.80 -3.33
C LEU A 26 3.67 6.13 -3.09
N ALA A 27 4.95 6.10 -2.75
CA ALA A 27 5.76 7.31 -2.57
C ALA A 27 5.99 8.08 -3.89
N LEU A 28 5.71 7.48 -5.05
CA LEU A 28 5.90 8.10 -6.37
C LEU A 28 4.68 8.88 -6.87
N ILE A 29 3.54 8.83 -6.18
CA ILE A 29 2.29 9.51 -6.58
C ILE A 29 1.93 10.61 -5.57
N PRO A 30 1.05 11.58 -5.92
CA PRO A 30 0.65 12.64 -4.99
C PRO A 30 0.10 12.08 -3.67
N THR A 31 0.57 12.62 -2.54
CA THR A 31 0.31 12.08 -1.18
C THR A 31 -1.16 11.78 -0.92
N ARG A 32 -2.08 12.69 -1.25
CA ARG A 32 -3.52 12.43 -1.02
C ARG A 32 -4.08 11.26 -1.83
N GLN A 33 -3.50 10.95 -2.98
CA GLN A 33 -3.87 9.77 -3.76
C GLN A 33 -3.28 8.50 -3.13
N ALA A 34 -2.02 8.57 -2.68
CA ALA A 34 -1.36 7.49 -1.96
C ALA A 34 -2.12 7.12 -0.68
N ASP A 35 -2.47 8.09 0.15
CA ASP A 35 -3.21 7.87 1.39
C ASP A 35 -4.56 7.20 1.13
N ALA A 36 -5.32 7.69 0.13
CA ALA A 36 -6.61 7.13 -0.22
C ALA A 36 -6.49 5.68 -0.73
N VAL A 37 -5.49 5.38 -1.57
CA VAL A 37 -5.23 4.01 -2.04
C VAL A 37 -4.77 3.11 -0.90
N ALA A 38 -3.87 3.58 -0.04
CA ALA A 38 -3.35 2.82 1.09
C ALA A 38 -4.46 2.42 2.05
N LEU A 39 -5.29 3.37 2.46
CA LEU A 39 -6.41 3.11 3.37
C LEU A 39 -7.45 2.16 2.75
N ARG A 40 -7.78 2.34 1.46
CA ARG A 40 -8.80 1.52 0.79
C ARG A 40 -8.34 0.11 0.45
N VAL A 41 -7.11 -0.05 -0.04
CA VAL A 41 -6.63 -1.31 -0.64
C VAL A 41 -5.81 -2.12 0.36
N MET A 42 -4.90 -1.47 1.08
CA MET A 42 -4.07 -2.16 2.08
C MET A 42 -4.75 -2.19 3.45
N GLY A 43 -5.40 -1.09 3.85
CA GLY A 43 -6.12 -0.99 5.11
C GLY A 43 -7.53 -1.60 5.08
N GLY A 44 -8.10 -1.82 3.90
CA GLY A 44 -9.45 -2.41 3.75
C GLY A 44 -10.61 -1.52 4.21
N LEU A 45 -10.37 -0.28 4.65
CA LEU A 45 -11.40 0.67 5.10
C LEU A 45 -12.36 0.96 3.98
N SER A 46 -13.67 1.09 4.22
CA SER A 46 -14.65 1.54 3.22
C SER A 46 -14.41 2.98 2.73
N VAL A 47 -15.17 3.41 1.71
CA VAL A 47 -15.11 4.80 1.21
C VAL A 47 -15.52 5.80 2.29
N ALA A 48 -16.56 5.47 3.08
CA ALA A 48 -17.04 6.32 4.16
C ALA A 48 -16.01 6.45 5.30
N GLU A 49 -15.41 5.34 5.74
CA GLU A 49 -14.36 5.35 6.76
C GLU A 49 -13.11 6.12 6.27
N THR A 50 -12.71 5.90 5.03
CA THR A 50 -11.59 6.63 4.42
C THR A 50 -11.87 8.13 4.33
N ALA A 51 -13.10 8.53 3.98
CA ALA A 51 -13.51 9.93 3.90
C ALA A 51 -13.41 10.62 5.26
N GLN A 52 -13.82 9.93 6.33
CA GLN A 52 -13.70 10.42 7.70
C GLN A 52 -12.22 10.56 8.10
N VAL A 53 -11.38 9.57 7.82
CA VAL A 53 -9.93 9.61 8.15
C VAL A 53 -9.22 10.74 7.42
N LEU A 54 -9.52 10.95 6.13
CA LEU A 54 -8.86 11.96 5.30
C LEU A 54 -9.47 13.36 5.41
N GLY A 55 -10.60 13.52 6.10
CA GLY A 55 -11.33 14.78 6.22
C GLY A 55 -11.82 15.33 4.88
N VAL A 56 -12.30 14.46 3.98
CA VAL A 56 -12.82 14.85 2.66
C VAL A 56 -14.16 14.15 2.38
N SER A 57 -14.86 14.52 1.30
CA SER A 57 -16.10 13.83 0.91
C SER A 57 -15.83 12.43 0.35
N GLU A 58 -16.81 11.53 0.45
CA GLU A 58 -16.72 10.20 -0.17
C GLU A 58 -16.49 10.27 -1.69
N GLU A 59 -17.07 11.26 -2.36
CA GLU A 59 -16.82 11.50 -3.80
C GLU A 59 -15.35 11.83 -4.04
N ASN A 60 -14.75 12.69 -3.21
CA ASN A 60 -13.34 13.01 -3.29
C ASN A 60 -12.46 11.77 -3.08
N VAL A 61 -12.80 10.89 -2.12
CA VAL A 61 -12.11 9.60 -1.93
C VAL A 61 -12.13 8.76 -3.19
N ARG A 62 -13.29 8.60 -3.85
CA ARG A 62 -13.39 7.84 -5.11
C ARG A 62 -12.49 8.42 -6.19
N VAL A 63 -12.47 9.75 -6.33
CA VAL A 63 -11.58 10.45 -7.28
C VAL A 63 -10.11 10.25 -6.95
N LEU A 64 -9.72 10.40 -5.68
CA LEU A 64 -8.34 10.19 -5.23
C LEU A 64 -7.87 8.76 -5.47
N CYS A 65 -8.71 7.77 -5.16
CA CYS A 65 -8.39 6.36 -5.40
C CYS A 65 -8.26 6.05 -6.89
N HIS A 66 -9.20 6.53 -7.71
CA HIS A 66 -9.15 6.32 -9.15
C HIS A 66 -7.88 6.91 -9.76
N ARG A 67 -7.55 8.16 -9.41
CA ARG A 67 -6.33 8.84 -9.88
C ARG A 67 -5.06 8.16 -9.37
N GLY A 68 -5.04 7.74 -8.11
CA GLY A 68 -3.91 7.01 -7.54
C GLY A 68 -3.66 5.68 -8.23
N LEU A 69 -4.69 4.86 -8.43
CA LEU A 69 -4.57 3.59 -9.14
C LEU A 69 -4.13 3.79 -10.60
N LYS A 70 -4.64 4.81 -11.29
CA LYS A 70 -4.20 5.16 -12.65
C LYS A 70 -2.74 5.61 -12.71
N ALA A 71 -2.28 6.36 -11.71
CA ALA A 71 -0.88 6.77 -11.62
C ALA A 71 0.04 5.57 -11.35
N ILE A 72 -0.37 4.64 -10.48
CA ILE A 72 0.34 3.39 -10.23
C ILE A 72 0.42 2.54 -11.49
N GLU A 73 -0.70 2.35 -12.20
CA GLU A 73 -0.74 1.63 -13.48
C GLU A 73 0.26 2.22 -14.48
N ALA A 74 0.34 3.55 -14.58
CA ALA A 74 1.30 4.22 -15.45
C ALA A 74 2.76 4.02 -15.03
N ILE A 75 3.05 3.96 -13.73
CA ILE A 75 4.40 3.64 -13.21
C ILE A 75 4.77 2.20 -13.59
N LEU A 76 3.88 1.25 -13.32
CA LEU A 76 4.12 -0.17 -13.60
C LEU A 76 4.25 -0.46 -15.09
N ALA A 77 3.51 0.24 -15.94
CA ALA A 77 3.65 0.11 -17.39
C ALA A 77 5.03 0.58 -17.89
N ARG A 78 5.65 1.57 -17.23
CA ARG A 78 7.00 2.04 -17.56
C ARG A 78 8.07 1.06 -17.06
N ASP A 79 7.94 0.62 -15.81
CA ASP A 79 8.86 -0.34 -15.20
C ASP A 79 8.81 -1.71 -15.91
N GLY A 80 7.61 -2.16 -16.30
CA GLY A 80 7.42 -3.40 -17.06
C GLY A 80 7.92 -3.33 -18.50
N ALA A 81 7.93 -2.15 -19.12
CA ALA A 81 8.55 -1.95 -20.43
C ALA A 81 10.09 -2.08 -20.35
N ASP A 82 10.70 -1.62 -19.26
CA ASP A 82 12.15 -1.76 -19.03
C ASP A 82 12.57 -3.24 -18.82
N VAL A 83 11.70 -4.08 -18.26
CA VAL A 83 11.95 -5.54 -18.15
C VAL A 83 11.73 -6.25 -19.49
N ALA A 84 10.76 -5.80 -20.30
CA ALA A 84 10.47 -6.39 -21.60
C ALA A 84 11.53 -6.06 -22.67
N ASP A 85 12.18 -4.89 -22.58
CA ASP A 85 13.31 -4.53 -23.45
C ASP A 85 14.63 -5.22 -23.04
N ALA A 86 14.67 -5.86 -21.87
CA ALA A 86 15.83 -6.58 -21.34
C ALA A 86 15.81 -8.10 -21.60
N VAL A 87 14.79 -8.64 -22.29
CA VAL A 87 14.58 -10.07 -22.59
C VAL A 87 14.56 -10.31 -24.10
#